data_AF-A0A6M3K273-F1
#
_entry.id   AF-A0A6M3K273-F1
#
_cell.length_a   1.000
_cell.length_b   1.000
_cell.length_c   1.000
_cell.angle_alpha   90.00
_cell.angle_beta   90.00
_cell.angle_gamma   90.00
#
_symmetry.space_group_name_H-M   'P 1'
#
loop_
_entity.id
_entity.type
_entity.pdbx_description
1 polymer ?
#
loop_
_entity_poly.entity_id
_entity_poly.type
_entity_poly.pdbx_seq_one_letter_code
_entity_poly.pdbx_strand_id
1 'polypeptide(L)'
;MDNLAIDLPQEVETQSLAIPERAQAIVINSSRAMVEADYFKKAIKGLIKEIDLCFEPLASKAFQAHRAITAKWKETKQPLIDADSLITAKAKAYLREEENKRIEEERRLREIARKQEEERRLDEAIELEREGNKEEAQAMLDEPIVIITPVVQSSAPKLDNRMYRKNWKWRIVDMDKIPREYMTTNDVAINGLVRSLKGACKIDGIEVYEE
;
A
#
# COMPACT_ATOMS: atom_id res chain seq x y z
N MET A 1 10.48 -6.92 -34.34
CA MET A 1 10.86 -7.49 -33.04
C MET A 1 11.33 -8.87 -33.35
N ASP A 2 12.65 -9.06 -33.41
CA ASP A 2 13.23 -10.38 -33.64
C ASP A 2 12.76 -11.28 -32.51
N ASN A 3 12.09 -12.38 -32.87
CA ASN A 3 11.89 -13.46 -31.92
C ASN A 3 13.27 -13.85 -31.42
N LEU A 4 13.53 -13.61 -30.14
CA LEU A 4 14.68 -14.16 -29.45
C LEU A 4 14.44 -15.68 -29.36
N ALA A 5 14.63 -16.38 -30.48
CA ALA A 5 14.61 -17.83 -30.50
C ALA A 5 15.77 -18.27 -29.62
N ILE A 6 15.45 -18.83 -28.46
CA ILE A 6 16.44 -19.44 -27.60
C ILE A 6 16.64 -20.84 -28.15
N ASP A 7 17.62 -20.96 -29.04
CA ASP A 7 17.89 -22.22 -29.72
C ASP A 7 18.70 -23.15 -28.82
N LEU A 8 18.10 -24.27 -28.45
CA LEU A 8 18.77 -25.40 -27.83
C LEU A 8 19.41 -26.25 -28.94
N PRO A 9 20.55 -26.94 -28.69
CA PRO A 9 21.05 -27.89 -29.68
C PRO A 9 19.94 -28.89 -30.05
N GLN A 10 19.67 -29.05 -31.35
CA GLN A 10 18.56 -29.88 -31.87
C GLN A 10 18.59 -31.31 -31.31
N GLU A 11 19.78 -31.84 -31.04
CA GLU A 11 19.98 -33.15 -30.44
C GLU A 11 19.53 -33.21 -28.97
N VAL A 12 19.80 -32.17 -28.18
CA VAL A 12 19.34 -32.05 -26.78
C VAL A 12 17.82 -31.89 -26.74
N GLU A 13 17.25 -31.08 -27.65
CA GLU A 13 15.79 -30.91 -27.76
C GLU A 13 15.09 -32.23 -28.13
N THR A 14 15.60 -32.94 -29.14
CA THR A 14 15.07 -34.24 -29.55
C THR A 14 15.15 -35.28 -28.42
N GLN A 15 16.30 -35.33 -27.72
CA GLN A 15 16.48 -36.24 -26.59
C GLN A 15 15.57 -35.88 -25.40
N SER A 16 15.33 -34.59 -25.15
CA SER A 16 14.47 -34.13 -24.05
C SER A 16 13.03 -34.60 -24.20
N LEU A 17 12.55 -34.76 -25.44
CA LEU A 17 11.22 -35.29 -25.76
C LEU A 17 11.17 -36.82 -25.74
N ALA A 18 12.24 -37.50 -26.20
CA ALA A 18 12.25 -38.96 -26.33
C ALA A 18 12.56 -39.72 -25.03
N ILE A 19 13.36 -39.13 -24.13
CA ILE A 19 13.78 -39.78 -22.88
C ILE A 19 12.60 -40.09 -21.93
N PRO A 20 11.62 -39.19 -21.72
CA PRO A 20 10.45 -39.48 -20.89
C PRO A 20 9.64 -40.69 -21.37
N GLU A 21 9.42 -40.83 -22.68
CA GLU A 21 8.72 -41.99 -23.26
C GLU A 21 9.50 -43.28 -22.99
N ARG A 22 10.82 -43.25 -23.18
CA ARG A 22 11.69 -44.41 -22.87
C ARG A 22 11.68 -44.75 -21.39
N ALA A 23 11.59 -43.75 -20.51
CA ALA A 23 11.49 -43.98 -19.06
C ALA A 23 10.22 -44.74 -18.67
N GLN A 24 9.08 -44.44 -19.32
CA GLN A 24 7.81 -45.14 -19.08
C GLN A 24 7.87 -46.63 -19.47
N ALA A 25 8.67 -46.97 -20.48
CA ALA A 25 8.81 -48.34 -20.96
C ALA A 25 9.76 -49.21 -20.11
N ILE A 26 10.48 -48.64 -19.14
CA ILE A 26 11.44 -49.38 -18.31
C ILE A 26 10.69 -50.17 -17.23
N VAL A 27 10.87 -51.50 -17.25
CA VAL A 27 10.38 -52.42 -16.21
C VAL A 27 11.56 -52.99 -15.43
N ILE A 28 11.59 -52.76 -14.12
CA ILE A 28 12.68 -53.20 -13.24
C ILE A 28 12.24 -54.47 -12.50
N ASN A 29 12.57 -55.63 -13.06
CA ASN A 29 12.22 -56.95 -12.48
C ASN A 29 13.44 -57.84 -12.18
N SER A 30 14.66 -57.32 -12.36
CA SER A 30 15.90 -58.05 -12.12
C SER A 30 17.03 -57.11 -11.66
N SER A 31 18.04 -57.67 -10.99
CA SER A 31 19.23 -56.92 -10.59
C SER A 31 19.97 -56.28 -11.77
N ARG A 32 19.93 -56.92 -12.94
CA ARG A 32 20.48 -56.35 -14.18
C ARG A 32 19.67 -55.13 -14.65
N ALA A 33 18.33 -55.24 -14.69
CA ALA A 33 17.46 -54.13 -15.05
C ALA A 33 17.61 -52.93 -14.09
N MET A 34 17.88 -53.19 -12.81
CA MET A 34 18.18 -52.15 -11.83
C MET A 34 19.47 -51.37 -12.15
N VAL A 35 20.54 -52.07 -12.55
CA VAL A 35 21.80 -51.43 -12.94
C VAL A 35 21.63 -50.61 -14.23
N GLU A 36 20.90 -51.13 -15.21
CA GLU A 36 20.58 -50.42 -16.46
C GLU A 36 19.74 -49.15 -16.20
N ALA A 37 18.76 -49.23 -15.28
CA ALA A 37 17.97 -48.08 -14.86
C ALA A 37 18.81 -46.99 -14.13
N ASP A 38 19.82 -47.37 -13.33
CA ASP A 38 20.72 -46.40 -12.70
C ASP A 38 21.56 -45.63 -13.74
N TYR A 39 22.11 -46.33 -14.75
CA TYR A 39 22.81 -45.68 -15.85
C TYR A 39 21.89 -44.76 -16.66
N PHE A 40 20.67 -45.21 -16.94
CA PHE A 40 19.69 -44.40 -17.65
C PHE A 40 19.35 -43.13 -16.85
N LYS A 41 19.09 -43.25 -15.54
CA LYS A 41 18.85 -42.11 -14.65
C LYS A 41 20.02 -41.12 -14.61
N LYS A 42 21.26 -41.61 -14.66
CA LYS A 42 22.46 -40.74 -14.78
C LYS A 42 22.47 -39.97 -16.10
N ALA A 43 22.09 -40.61 -17.21
CA ALA A 43 21.99 -39.94 -18.52
C ALA A 43 20.91 -38.84 -18.50
N ILE A 44 19.74 -39.08 -17.88
CA ILE A 44 18.69 -38.06 -17.70
C ILE A 44 19.25 -36.83 -16.97
N LYS A 45 19.95 -37.05 -15.85
CA LYS A 45 20.55 -35.95 -15.08
C LYS A 45 21.64 -35.21 -15.86
N GLY A 46 22.38 -35.91 -16.71
CA GLY A 46 23.35 -35.31 -17.63
C GLY A 46 22.67 -34.33 -18.58
N LEU A 47 21.61 -34.79 -19.25
CA LEU A 47 20.86 -33.95 -20.20
C LEU A 47 20.20 -32.73 -19.53
N ILE A 48 19.60 -32.91 -18.34
CA ILE A 48 19.06 -31.78 -17.56
C ILE A 48 20.15 -30.74 -17.30
N LYS A 49 21.35 -31.18 -16.89
CA LYS A 49 22.47 -30.28 -16.64
C LYS A 49 22.92 -29.54 -17.90
N GLU A 50 22.93 -30.20 -19.06
CA GLU A 50 23.25 -29.55 -20.34
C GLU A 50 22.22 -28.47 -20.69
N ILE A 51 20.94 -28.75 -20.49
CA ILE A 51 19.85 -27.78 -20.64
C ILE A 51 20.07 -26.59 -19.69
N ASP A 52 20.30 -26.84 -18.40
CA ASP A 52 20.53 -25.78 -17.41
C ASP A 52 21.72 -24.89 -17.81
N LEU A 53 22.83 -25.48 -18.26
CA LEU A 53 24.00 -24.73 -18.72
C LEU A 53 23.71 -23.81 -19.92
N CYS A 54 22.74 -24.16 -20.77
CA CYS A 54 22.29 -23.30 -21.87
C CYS A 54 21.44 -22.12 -21.35
N PHE A 55 20.50 -22.38 -20.44
CA PHE A 55 19.50 -21.38 -20.03
C PHE A 55 19.93 -20.51 -18.85
N GLU A 56 20.73 -21.00 -17.90
CA GLU A 56 21.17 -20.26 -16.71
C GLU A 56 21.87 -18.93 -17.07
N PRO A 57 22.82 -18.86 -18.03
CA PRO A 57 23.47 -17.61 -18.38
C PRO A 57 22.50 -16.60 -19.03
N LEU A 58 21.53 -17.08 -19.81
CA LEU A 58 20.51 -16.24 -20.45
C LEU A 58 19.57 -15.64 -19.42
N ALA A 59 19.05 -16.47 -18.52
CA ALA A 59 18.20 -16.04 -17.41
C ALA A 59 18.93 -15.04 -16.50
N SER A 60 20.19 -15.30 -16.18
CA SER A 60 21.02 -14.40 -15.38
C SER A 60 21.22 -13.04 -16.05
N LYS A 61 21.53 -13.01 -17.36
CA LYS A 61 21.67 -11.76 -18.12
C LYS A 61 20.36 -10.97 -18.17
N ALA A 62 19.24 -11.64 -18.44
CA ALA A 62 17.92 -11.01 -18.46
C ALA A 62 17.56 -10.41 -17.09
N PHE A 63 17.81 -11.15 -16.01
CA PHE A 63 17.57 -10.68 -14.66
C PHE A 63 18.45 -9.47 -14.30
N GLN A 64 19.73 -9.49 -14.69
CA GLN A 64 20.64 -8.36 -14.50
C GLN A 64 20.17 -7.12 -15.27
N ALA A 65 19.73 -7.29 -16.53
CA ALA A 65 19.19 -6.20 -17.34
C ALA A 65 17.92 -5.63 -16.72
N HIS A 66 16.96 -6.48 -16.33
CA HIS A 66 15.74 -6.06 -15.64
C HIS A 66 16.05 -5.29 -14.34
N ARG A 67 16.99 -5.79 -13.53
CA ARG A 67 17.43 -5.13 -12.30
C ARG A 67 18.03 -3.76 -12.59
N ALA A 68 18.92 -3.66 -13.59
CA ALA A 68 19.56 -2.39 -13.97
C ALA A 68 18.54 -1.37 -14.48
N ILE A 69 17.61 -1.79 -15.34
CA ILE A 69 16.53 -0.94 -15.86
C ILE A 69 15.64 -0.44 -14.72
N THR A 70 15.18 -1.35 -13.85
CA THR A 70 14.32 -1.00 -12.72
C THR A 70 15.02 -0.07 -11.74
N ALA A 71 16.31 -0.31 -11.49
CA ALA A 71 17.12 0.56 -10.64
C ALA A 71 17.23 1.96 -11.24
N LYS A 72 17.58 2.10 -12.53
CA LYS A 72 17.72 3.41 -13.17
C LYS A 72 16.37 4.12 -13.29
N TRP A 73 15.30 3.39 -13.57
CA TRP A 73 13.94 3.93 -13.57
C TRP A 73 13.58 4.50 -12.20
N LYS A 74 13.85 3.76 -11.12
CA LYS A 74 13.63 4.26 -9.76
C LYS A 74 14.49 5.48 -9.46
N GLU A 75 15.80 5.42 -9.75
CA GLU A 75 16.76 6.51 -9.53
C GLU A 75 16.34 7.81 -10.23
N THR A 76 15.86 7.72 -11.46
CA THR A 76 15.45 8.89 -12.25
C THR A 76 14.07 9.42 -11.86
N LYS A 77 13.14 8.54 -11.48
CA LYS A 77 11.78 8.92 -11.10
C LYS A 77 11.69 9.45 -9.67
N GLN A 78 12.50 8.93 -8.75
CA GLN A 78 12.39 9.24 -7.32
C GLN A 78 12.55 10.74 -7.00
N PRO A 79 13.54 11.47 -7.55
CA PRO A 79 13.68 12.90 -7.28
C PRO A 79 12.46 13.72 -7.74
N LEU A 80 11.78 13.31 -8.82
CA LEU A 80 10.57 13.96 -9.29
C LEU A 80 9.38 13.68 -8.37
N ILE A 81 9.26 12.44 -7.86
CA ILE A 81 8.27 12.08 -6.85
C ILE A 81 8.51 12.88 -5.56
N ASP A 82 9.76 13.03 -5.14
CA ASP A 82 10.13 13.75 -3.93
C ASP A 82 9.85 15.25 -4.10
N ALA A 83 10.12 15.82 -5.27
CA ALA A 83 9.79 17.21 -5.60
C ALA A 83 8.28 17.47 -5.61
N ASP A 84 7.49 16.59 -6.22
CA ASP A 84 6.02 16.66 -6.22
C ASP A 84 5.45 16.59 -4.79
N SER A 85 5.97 15.66 -3.97
CA SER A 85 5.63 15.53 -2.56
C SER A 85 5.98 16.80 -1.76
N LEU A 86 7.17 17.39 -2.01
CA LEU A 86 7.61 18.62 -1.36
C LEU A 86 6.72 19.80 -1.70
N ILE A 87 6.37 20.00 -2.98
CA ILE A 87 5.47 21.06 -3.42
C ILE A 87 4.08 20.87 -2.79
N THR A 88 3.59 19.63 -2.76
CA THR A 88 2.32 19.28 -2.10
C THR A 88 2.34 19.59 -0.60
N ALA A 89 3.44 19.29 0.10
CA ALA A 89 3.60 19.62 1.51
C ALA A 89 3.59 21.15 1.74
N LYS A 90 4.30 21.91 0.89
CA LYS A 90 4.33 23.39 0.95
C LYS A 90 2.96 23.99 0.69
N ALA A 91 2.22 23.51 -0.30
CA ALA A 91 0.87 23.98 -0.57
C ALA A 91 -0.08 23.72 0.62
N LYS A 92 0.00 22.54 1.24
CA LYS A 92 -0.76 22.21 2.45
C LYS A 92 -0.40 23.11 3.63
N ALA A 93 0.88 23.41 3.83
CA ALA A 93 1.34 24.34 4.86
C ALA A 93 0.77 25.74 4.64
N TYR A 94 0.85 26.28 3.41
CA TYR A 94 0.26 27.57 3.07
C TYR A 94 -1.26 27.60 3.33
N LEU A 95 -2.01 26.58 2.90
CA LEU A 95 -3.44 26.52 3.16
C LEU A 95 -3.77 26.47 4.65
N ARG A 96 -2.95 25.78 5.45
CA ARG A 96 -3.10 25.75 6.91
C ARG A 96 -2.82 27.13 7.53
N GLU A 97 -1.83 27.86 7.03
CA GLU A 97 -1.55 29.22 7.50
C GLU A 97 -2.68 30.19 7.14
N GLU A 98 -3.21 30.13 5.92
CA GLU A 98 -4.36 30.94 5.51
C GLU A 98 -5.60 30.64 6.36
N GLU A 99 -5.83 29.36 6.65
CA GLU A 99 -6.90 28.95 7.56
C GLU A 99 -6.70 29.48 8.98
N ASN A 100 -5.48 29.41 9.51
CA ASN A 100 -5.15 29.96 10.82
C ASN A 100 -5.39 31.48 10.88
N LYS A 101 -5.00 32.22 9.83
CA LYS A 101 -5.26 33.66 9.74
C LYS A 101 -6.76 33.96 9.71
N ARG A 102 -7.53 33.16 8.94
CA ARG A 102 -8.99 33.30 8.88
C ARG A 102 -9.63 33.11 10.26
N ILE A 103 -9.22 32.06 10.98
CA ILE A 103 -9.71 31.77 12.34
C ILE A 103 -9.34 32.88 13.32
N GLU A 104 -8.11 33.41 13.23
CA GLU A 104 -7.67 34.48 14.12
C GLU A 104 -8.42 35.80 13.84
N GLU A 105 -8.65 36.14 12.57
CA GLU A 105 -9.44 37.32 12.21
C GLU A 105 -10.92 37.14 12.62
N GLU A 106 -11.49 35.96 12.42
CA GLU A 106 -12.84 35.63 12.90
C GLU A 106 -12.95 35.76 14.42
N ARG A 107 -11.94 35.30 15.18
CA ARG A 107 -11.86 35.49 16.63
C ARG A 107 -11.79 36.98 16.99
N ARG A 108 -10.93 37.75 16.34
CA ARG A 108 -10.77 39.18 16.59
C ARG A 108 -12.06 39.95 16.33
N LEU A 109 -12.71 39.69 15.18
CA LEU A 109 -14.00 40.31 14.83
C LEU A 109 -15.10 39.91 15.82
N ARG A 110 -15.10 38.66 16.28
CA ARG A 110 -16.02 38.20 17.34
C ARG A 110 -15.81 38.94 18.65
N GLU A 111 -14.56 39.17 19.06
CA GLU A 111 -14.24 39.93 20.27
C GLU A 111 -14.63 41.40 20.16
N ILE A 112 -14.43 42.03 18.98
CA ILE A 112 -14.87 43.41 18.74
C ILE A 112 -16.40 43.50 18.81
N ALA A 113 -17.11 42.61 18.10
CA ALA A 113 -18.56 42.58 18.11
C ALA A 113 -19.13 42.31 19.51
N ARG A 114 -18.46 41.45 20.29
CA ARG A 114 -18.78 41.21 21.70
C ARG A 114 -18.70 42.50 22.52
N LYS A 115 -17.57 43.21 22.45
CA LYS A 115 -17.35 44.43 23.24
C LYS A 115 -18.33 45.54 22.86
N GLN A 116 -18.63 45.69 21.56
CA GLN A 116 -19.59 46.69 21.09
C GLN A 116 -21.01 46.39 21.59
N GLU A 117 -21.43 45.12 21.60
CA GLU A 117 -22.75 44.75 22.12
C GLU A 117 -22.80 44.85 23.66
N GLU A 118 -21.73 44.48 24.36
CA GLU A 118 -21.57 44.70 25.81
C GLU A 118 -21.68 46.19 26.17
N GLU A 119 -20.99 47.06 25.44
CA GLU A 119 -21.03 48.52 25.64
C GLU A 119 -22.42 49.10 25.33
N ARG A 120 -23.05 48.70 24.22
CA ARG A 120 -24.41 49.16 23.88
C ARG A 120 -25.43 48.76 24.94
N ARG A 121 -25.39 47.51 25.42
CA ARG A 121 -26.30 47.05 26.47
C ARG A 121 -26.05 47.75 27.81
N LEU A 122 -24.79 48.06 28.12
CA LEU A 122 -24.45 48.82 29.32
C LEU A 122 -25.01 50.25 29.25
N ASP A 123 -24.83 50.93 28.11
CA ASP A 123 -25.36 52.28 27.89
C ASP A 123 -26.90 52.31 27.94
N GLU A 124 -27.56 51.33 27.31
CA GLU A 124 -29.02 51.16 27.35
C GLU A 124 -29.52 50.90 28.78
N ALA A 125 -28.82 50.07 29.56
CA ALA A 125 -29.16 49.82 30.96
C ALA A 125 -28.97 51.06 31.86
N ILE A 126 -27.91 51.86 31.63
CA ILE A 126 -27.67 53.12 32.36
C ILE A 126 -28.80 54.12 32.09
N GLU A 127 -29.28 54.21 30.85
CA GLU A 127 -30.37 55.13 30.50
C GLU A 127 -31.70 54.67 31.10
N LEU A 128 -32.02 53.37 31.06
CA LEU A 128 -33.19 52.80 31.76
C LEU A 128 -33.15 53.05 33.27
N GLU A 129 -31.98 52.96 33.90
CA GLU A 129 -31.83 53.28 35.33
C GLU A 129 -32.10 54.77 35.61
N ARG A 130 -31.63 55.68 34.73
CA ARG A 130 -31.89 57.12 34.84
C ARG A 130 -33.36 57.48 34.70
N GLU A 131 -34.08 56.76 33.85
CA GLU A 131 -35.53 56.88 33.69
C GLU A 131 -36.33 56.27 34.86
N GLY A 132 -35.66 55.56 35.78
CA GLY A 132 -36.24 54.97 36.98
C GLY A 132 -36.63 53.49 36.86
N ASN A 133 -36.38 52.86 35.70
CA ASN A 133 -36.75 51.48 35.40
C ASN A 133 -35.64 50.49 35.81
N LYS A 134 -35.31 50.46 37.11
CA LYS A 134 -34.18 49.67 37.65
C LYS A 134 -34.29 48.15 37.42
N GLU A 135 -35.49 47.60 37.52
CA GLU A 135 -35.72 46.16 37.32
C GLU A 135 -35.49 45.74 35.85
N GLU A 136 -35.89 46.58 34.89
CA GLU A 136 -35.69 46.34 33.47
C GLU A 136 -34.21 46.49 33.06
N ALA A 137 -33.51 47.48 33.63
CA ALA A 137 -32.07 47.64 33.45
C ALA A 137 -31.28 46.40 33.92
N GLN A 138 -31.65 45.83 35.07
CA GLN A 138 -31.01 44.62 35.59
C GLN A 138 -31.30 43.39 34.73
N ALA A 139 -32.55 43.21 34.31
CA ALA A 139 -32.94 42.09 33.44
C ALA A 139 -32.19 42.11 32.09
N MET A 140 -31.90 43.30 31.55
CA MET A 140 -31.15 43.48 30.31
C MET A 140 -29.68 43.06 30.42
N LEU A 141 -29.06 43.28 31.59
CA LEU A 141 -27.68 42.90 31.89
C LEU A 141 -27.53 41.40 32.19
N ASP A 142 -28.55 40.78 32.77
CA ASP A 142 -28.55 39.35 33.13
C ASP A 142 -28.81 38.43 31.92
N GLU A 143 -29.39 38.96 30.84
CA GLU A 143 -29.65 38.20 29.62
C GLU A 143 -28.34 37.90 28.84
N PRO A 144 -28.13 36.65 28.38
CA PRO A 144 -26.91 36.28 27.67
C PRO A 144 -26.77 37.01 26.33
N ILE A 145 -25.58 37.57 26.10
CA ILE A 145 -25.26 38.32 24.89
C ILE A 145 -25.11 37.37 23.69
N VAL A 146 -26.02 37.48 22.72
CA VAL A 146 -25.98 36.72 21.47
C VAL A 146 -25.26 37.53 20.40
N ILE A 147 -24.05 37.11 20.02
CA ILE A 147 -23.23 37.82 19.02
C ILE A 147 -23.28 37.05 17.70
N ILE A 148 -23.71 37.72 16.63
CA ILE A 148 -23.61 37.20 15.27
C ILE A 148 -22.17 37.42 14.80
N THR A 149 -21.40 36.35 14.65
CA THR A 149 -19.99 36.46 14.24
C THR A 149 -19.89 36.60 12.71
N PRO A 150 -19.15 37.58 12.17
CA PRO A 150 -18.94 37.69 10.72
C PRO A 150 -18.10 36.53 10.21
N VAL A 151 -18.57 35.82 9.17
CA VAL A 151 -17.80 34.74 8.53
C VAL A 151 -16.78 35.35 7.57
N VAL A 152 -15.50 35.24 7.90
CA VAL A 152 -14.40 35.63 7.00
C VAL A 152 -14.29 34.60 5.89
N GLN A 153 -14.39 35.03 4.63
CA GLN A 153 -14.22 34.15 3.47
C GLN A 153 -12.74 33.78 3.28
N SER A 154 -12.47 32.53 2.89
CA SER A 154 -11.09 32.12 2.57
C SER A 154 -10.61 32.75 1.27
N SER A 155 -9.43 33.36 1.28
CA SER A 155 -8.72 33.92 0.12
C SER A 155 -7.97 32.88 -0.71
N ALA A 156 -7.93 31.61 -0.27
CA ALA A 156 -7.13 30.59 -0.92
C ALA A 156 -7.68 30.27 -2.33
N PRO A 157 -6.82 30.20 -3.36
CA PRO A 157 -7.25 29.88 -4.72
C PRO A 157 -7.78 28.44 -4.81
N LYS A 158 -8.80 28.23 -5.67
CA LYS A 158 -9.26 26.88 -6.01
C LYS A 158 -8.20 26.18 -6.85
N LEU A 159 -7.54 25.19 -6.27
CA LEU A 159 -6.47 24.45 -6.90
C LEU A 159 -6.99 23.17 -7.59
N ASP A 160 -6.25 22.69 -8.59
CA ASP A 160 -6.52 21.43 -9.27
C ASP A 160 -6.44 20.24 -8.29
N ASN A 161 -7.37 19.29 -8.42
CA ASN A 161 -7.45 18.07 -7.62
C ASN A 161 -6.19 17.19 -7.69
N ARG A 162 -5.34 17.37 -8.71
CA ARG A 162 -4.04 16.67 -8.81
C ARG A 162 -3.11 16.93 -7.62
N MET A 163 -3.19 18.10 -6.97
CA MET A 163 -2.40 18.41 -5.77
C MET A 163 -2.83 17.63 -4.51
N TYR A 164 -4.05 17.06 -4.48
CA TYR A 164 -4.67 16.57 -3.25
C TYR A 164 -5.27 15.17 -3.41
N ARG A 165 -4.48 14.21 -3.90
CA ARG A 165 -4.90 12.81 -3.85
C ARG A 165 -4.91 12.31 -2.39
N LYS A 166 -6.06 11.78 -1.95
CA LYS A 166 -6.19 11.09 -0.66
C LYS A 166 -5.70 9.65 -0.79
N ASN A 167 -4.58 9.33 -0.13
CA ASN A 167 -4.08 7.96 -0.03
C ASN A 167 -4.60 7.31 1.26
N TRP A 168 -5.49 6.34 1.13
CA TRP A 168 -6.01 5.58 2.26
C TRP A 168 -5.04 4.47 2.63
N LYS A 169 -4.59 4.45 3.88
CA LYS A 169 -3.77 3.38 4.45
C LYS A 169 -4.56 2.72 5.57
N TRP A 170 -4.33 1.43 5.76
CA TRP A 170 -4.92 0.65 6.83
C TRP A 170 -3.81 -0.08 7.59
N ARG A 171 -4.13 -0.52 8.80
CA ARG A 171 -3.31 -1.39 9.62
C ARG A 171 -4.23 -2.37 10.32
N ILE A 172 -3.74 -3.57 10.58
CA ILE A 172 -4.47 -4.55 11.38
C ILE A 172 -4.48 -4.05 12.82
N VAL A 173 -5.67 -3.94 13.40
CA VAL A 173 -5.86 -3.62 14.82
C VAL A 173 -6.07 -4.90 15.61
N ASP A 174 -6.87 -5.81 15.07
CA ASP A 174 -7.22 -7.09 15.66
C ASP A 174 -7.34 -8.12 14.51
N MET A 175 -6.54 -9.18 14.58
CA MET A 175 -6.46 -10.19 13.53
C MET A 175 -7.68 -11.13 13.55
N ASP A 176 -8.24 -11.42 14.73
CA ASP A 176 -9.33 -12.39 14.90
C ASP A 176 -10.67 -11.84 14.39
N LYS A 177 -10.79 -10.52 14.31
CA LYS A 177 -11.95 -9.84 13.73
C LYS A 177 -11.91 -9.69 12.22
N ILE A 178 -10.81 -10.07 11.56
CA ILE A 178 -10.72 -9.99 10.09
C ILE A 178 -11.57 -11.13 9.50
N PRO A 179 -12.55 -10.84 8.63
CA PRO A 179 -13.32 -11.89 7.96
C PRO A 179 -12.42 -12.83 7.15
N ARG A 180 -12.74 -14.13 7.15
CA ARG A 180 -11.92 -15.17 6.51
C ARG A 180 -11.69 -14.92 5.01
N GLU A 181 -12.59 -14.20 4.35
CA GLU A 181 -12.48 -13.78 2.94
C GLU A 181 -11.24 -12.91 2.64
N TYR A 182 -10.74 -12.18 3.63
CA TYR A 182 -9.55 -11.33 3.50
C TYR A 182 -8.28 -12.01 4.00
N MET A 183 -8.36 -13.27 4.42
CA MET A 183 -7.23 -14.07 4.89
C MET A 183 -6.78 -15.04 3.78
N THR A 184 -5.47 -15.15 3.56
CA THR A 184 -4.87 -16.14 2.67
C THR A 184 -3.98 -17.10 3.45
N THR A 185 -3.85 -18.33 2.96
CA THR A 185 -2.91 -19.30 3.53
C THR A 185 -1.46 -18.87 3.31
N ASN A 186 -0.59 -19.23 4.25
CA ASN A 186 0.84 -19.07 4.06
C ASN A 186 1.42 -20.35 3.45
N ASP A 187 1.31 -20.45 2.13
CA ASP A 187 1.68 -21.65 1.39
C ASP A 187 3.15 -22.02 1.57
N VAL A 188 4.04 -21.04 1.73
CA VAL A 188 5.47 -21.27 1.96
C VAL A 188 5.71 -21.98 3.28
N ALA A 189 5.06 -21.52 4.35
CA ALA A 189 5.18 -22.14 5.67
C ALA A 189 4.56 -23.55 5.69
N ILE A 190 3.36 -23.69 5.10
CA ILE A 190 2.66 -24.98 5.00
C ILE A 190 3.51 -25.99 4.23
N ASN A 191 3.98 -25.63 3.04
CA ASN A 191 4.83 -26.50 2.21
C ASN A 191 6.14 -26.87 2.91
N GLY A 192 6.73 -25.96 3.69
CA GLY A 192 7.90 -26.25 4.50
C GLY A 192 7.63 -27.34 5.55
N LEU A 193 6.49 -27.25 6.24
CA LEU A 193 6.08 -28.25 7.24
C LEU A 193 5.79 -29.61 6.60
N VAL A 194 5.05 -29.61 5.49
CA VAL A 194 4.73 -30.82 4.72
C VAL A 194 6.00 -31.51 4.21
N ARG A 195 6.99 -30.78 3.70
CA ARG A 195 8.28 -31.36 3.28
C ARG A 195 9.05 -32.00 4.43
N SER A 196 9.00 -31.41 5.62
CA SER A 196 9.74 -31.89 6.79
C SER A 196 9.07 -33.08 7.47
N LEU A 197 7.75 -33.04 7.65
CA LEU A 197 6.99 -34.02 8.42
C LEU A 197 6.30 -35.08 7.55
N LYS A 198 6.13 -34.82 6.25
CA LYS A 198 5.48 -35.71 5.27
C LYS A 198 4.13 -36.21 5.80
N GLY A 199 3.86 -37.51 5.75
CA GLY A 199 2.62 -38.12 6.25
C GLY A 199 2.38 -37.98 7.76
N ALA A 200 3.36 -37.51 8.54
CA ALA A 200 3.16 -37.17 9.95
C ALA A 200 2.67 -35.72 10.17
N CYS A 201 2.58 -34.91 9.11
CA CYS A 201 2.12 -33.53 9.16
C CYS A 201 0.61 -33.48 9.45
N LYS A 202 0.21 -32.94 10.61
CA LYS A 202 -1.19 -32.70 10.96
C LYS A 202 -1.44 -31.20 11.08
N ILE A 203 -2.14 -30.65 10.11
CA ILE A 203 -2.62 -29.26 10.13
C ILE A 203 -4.14 -29.31 9.94
N ASP A 204 -4.88 -28.76 10.89
CA ASP A 204 -6.34 -28.76 10.82
C ASP A 204 -6.82 -28.03 9.56
N GLY A 205 -7.65 -28.71 8.77
CA GLY A 205 -8.18 -28.20 7.50
C GLY A 205 -7.26 -28.37 6.29
N ILE A 206 -6.11 -29.07 6.41
CA ILE A 206 -5.22 -29.40 5.29
C ILE A 206 -4.99 -30.91 5.25
N GLU A 207 -5.32 -31.53 4.11
CA GLU A 207 -5.00 -32.92 3.83
C GLU A 207 -3.64 -33.02 3.12
N VAL A 208 -2.76 -33.89 3.63
CA VAL A 208 -1.43 -34.15 3.07
C VAL A 208 -1.42 -35.53 2.43
N TYR A 209 -1.11 -35.61 1.13
CA TYR A 209 -1.04 -36.87 0.37
C TYR A 209 0.27 -36.97 -0.44
N GLU A 210 0.62 -38.19 -0.84
CA GLU A 210 1.76 -38.51 -1.72
C GLU A 210 1.21 -38.87 -3.12
N GLU A 211 1.82 -38.34 -4.18
CA GLU A 211 1.54 -38.65 -5.59
C GLU A 211 2.68 -39.48 -6.19
#